data_AF-A0A519EKH8-F1
#
_entry.id   AF-A0A519EKH8-F1
#
_cell.length_a   1.000
_cell.length_b   1.000
_cell.length_c   1.000
_cell.angle_alpha   90.00
_cell.angle_beta   90.00
_cell.angle_gamma   90.00
#
_symmetry.space_group_name_H-M   'P 1'
#
loop_
_entity.id
_entity.type
_entity.pdbx_description
1 polymer ?
#
loop_
_entity_poly.entity_id
_entity_poly.type
_entity_poly.pdbx_seq_one_letter_code
_entity_poly.pdbx_strand_id
1 'polypeptide(L)'
;AAWIDEHPSSSAQQPALRARMVIEAAATEVLTRAGRALGAAPLCRDARFARAMADLPVFLRQSHAERDLAALGALLLPPAEQPWLL
;
A
#
# COMPACT_ATOMS: atom_id res chain seq x y z
N ALA A 1 -10.44 -11.01 -3.88
CA ALA A 1 -10.91 -12.17 -3.11
C ALA A 1 -10.74 -13.44 -3.94
N ALA A 2 -11.32 -13.51 -5.15
CA ALA A 2 -11.25 -14.67 -6.05
C ALA A 2 -9.93 -15.46 -6.06
N TRP A 3 -8.77 -14.81 -6.23
CA TRP A 3 -7.48 -15.52 -6.20
C TRP A 3 -7.24 -16.31 -4.91
N ILE A 4 -7.58 -15.75 -3.74
CA ILE A 4 -7.43 -16.44 -2.44
C ILE A 4 -8.41 -17.60 -2.34
N ASP A 5 -9.65 -17.39 -2.78
CA ASP A 5 -10.70 -18.41 -2.76
C ASP A 5 -10.36 -19.60 -3.67
N GLU A 6 -9.71 -19.33 -4.81
CA GLU A 6 -9.23 -20.32 -5.78
C GLU A 6 -7.94 -21.02 -5.33
N HIS A 7 -7.13 -20.40 -4.46
CA HIS A 7 -5.82 -20.91 -4.03
C HIS A 7 -5.69 -20.96 -2.50
N PRO A 8 -6.59 -21.66 -1.77
CA PRO A 8 -6.68 -21.58 -0.31
C PRO A 8 -5.44 -22.12 0.42
N SER A 9 -4.66 -23.01 -0.22
CA SER A 9 -3.44 -23.59 0.33
C SER A 9 -2.16 -22.89 -0.13
N SER A 10 -2.24 -21.93 -1.05
CA SER A 10 -1.07 -21.21 -1.57
C SER A 10 -0.77 -19.98 -0.72
N SER A 11 0.50 -19.57 -0.67
CA SER A 11 0.87 -18.31 -0.02
C SER A 11 0.29 -17.11 -0.77
N ALA A 12 -0.61 -16.37 -0.11
CA ALA A 12 -1.16 -15.12 -0.63
C ALA A 12 -0.22 -13.91 -0.47
N GLN A 13 1.03 -14.12 -0.05
CA GLN A 13 1.95 -13.04 0.27
C GLN A 13 2.19 -12.10 -0.92
N GLN A 14 2.43 -12.65 -2.11
CA GLN A 14 2.64 -11.84 -3.32
C GLN A 14 1.43 -10.98 -3.69
N PRO A 15 0.20 -11.53 -3.87
CA PRO A 15 -0.97 -10.71 -4.16
C PRO A 15 -1.33 -9.74 -3.02
N ALA A 16 -1.09 -10.11 -1.76
CA ALA A 16 -1.31 -9.22 -0.62
C ALA A 16 -0.33 -8.03 -0.59
N LEU A 17 0.97 -8.26 -0.78
CA LEU A 17 1.97 -7.20 -0.87
C LEU A 17 1.70 -6.27 -2.06
N ARG A 18 1.34 -6.83 -3.21
CA ARG A 18 0.94 -6.03 -4.38
C ARG A 18 -0.26 -5.13 -4.07
N ALA A 19 -1.30 -5.67 -3.44
CA ALA A 19 -2.46 -4.88 -3.05
C ALA A 19 -2.09 -3.75 -2.06
N ARG A 20 -1.26 -4.04 -1.05
CA ARG A 20 -0.80 -3.04 -0.07
C ARG A 20 -0.07 -1.88 -0.75
N MET A 21 0.88 -2.15 -1.65
CA MET A 21 1.61 -1.11 -2.37
C MET A 21 0.70 -0.22 -3.23
N VAL A 22 -0.25 -0.83 -3.96
CA VAL A 22 -1.19 -0.07 -4.81
C VAL A 22 -2.12 0.81 -3.96
N ILE A 23 -2.65 0.26 -2.86
CA ILE A 23 -3.57 0.99 -1.97
C ILE A 23 -2.84 2.15 -1.28
N GLU A 24 -1.61 1.93 -0.80
CA GLU A 24 -0.82 2.98 -0.16
C GLU A 24 -0.53 4.14 -1.12
N ALA A 25 -0.12 3.84 -2.35
CA ALA A 25 0.13 4.86 -3.38
C ALA A 25 -1.15 5.63 -3.71
N ALA A 26 -2.26 4.93 -3.94
CA ALA A 26 -3.55 5.55 -4.26
C ALA A 26 -4.07 6.43 -3.11
N ALA A 27 -3.99 5.94 -1.87
CA ALA A 27 -4.43 6.68 -0.68
C ALA A 27 -3.59 7.95 -0.46
N THR A 28 -2.27 7.85 -0.64
CA THR A 28 -1.35 9.00 -0.55
C THR A 28 -1.68 10.07 -1.59
N GLU A 29 -1.99 9.65 -2.82
CA GLU A 29 -2.40 10.56 -3.88
C GLU A 29 -3.75 11.22 -3.59
N VAL A 30 -4.72 10.45 -3.08
CA VAL A 30 -6.03 10.98 -2.67
C VAL A 30 -5.89 12.01 -1.55
N LEU A 31 -5.11 11.73 -0.51
CA LEU A 31 -4.85 12.69 0.57
C LEU A 31 -4.27 14.00 0.02
N THR A 32 -3.28 13.89 -0.87
CA THR A 32 -2.63 15.06 -1.48
C THR A 32 -3.61 15.88 -2.33
N ARG A 33 -4.37 15.22 -3.22
CA ARG A 33 -5.32 15.89 -4.11
C ARG A 33 -6.52 16.46 -3.37
N ALA A 34 -7.13 15.69 -2.47
CA ALA A 34 -8.30 16.13 -1.72
C ALA A 34 -7.98 17.34 -0.82
N GLY A 35 -6.84 17.31 -0.13
CA GLY A 35 -6.40 18.43 0.71
C GLY A 35 -6.20 19.73 -0.09
N ARG A 36 -5.72 19.64 -1.34
CA ARG A 36 -5.53 20.80 -2.22
C ARG A 36 -6.83 21.26 -2.88
N ALA A 37 -7.60 20.33 -3.44
CA ALA A 37 -8.77 20.65 -4.26
C ALA A 37 -9.95 21.17 -3.43
N LEU A 38 -10.12 20.68 -2.21
CA LEU A 38 -11.25 21.04 -1.35
C LEU A 38 -10.94 22.22 -0.40
N GLY A 39 -9.66 22.52 -0.21
CA GLY A 39 -9.20 23.61 0.64
C GLY A 39 -9.51 23.40 2.13
N ALA A 40 -9.41 24.49 2.90
CA ALA A 40 -9.51 24.43 4.36
C ALA A 40 -10.94 24.21 4.89
N ALA A 41 -11.98 24.56 4.12
CA ALA A 41 -13.35 24.57 4.63
C ALA A 41 -13.84 23.20 5.14
N PRO A 42 -13.68 22.08 4.40
CA PRO A 42 -14.07 20.76 4.90
C PRO A 42 -13.24 20.27 6.09
N LEU A 43 -11.98 20.70 6.21
CA LEU A 43 -11.13 20.35 7.37
C LEU A 43 -11.64 20.98 8.67
N CYS A 44 -12.34 22.12 8.60
CA CYS A 44 -12.87 22.81 9.78
C CYS A 44 -14.35 22.54 10.02
N ARG A 45 -15.12 22.19 8.98
CA ARG A 45 -16.59 22.15 9.04
C ARG A 45 -17.19 20.78 8.78
N ASP A 46 -16.41 19.82 8.29
CA ASP A 46 -16.82 18.43 8.13
C ASP A 46 -15.96 17.54 9.03
N ALA A 47 -16.54 17.13 10.16
CA ALA A 47 -15.85 16.29 11.14
C ALA A 47 -15.42 14.94 10.56
N ARG A 48 -16.19 14.37 9.62
CA ARG A 48 -15.86 13.09 8.99
C ARG A 48 -14.67 13.27 8.06
N PHE A 49 -14.66 14.32 7.25
CA PHE A 49 -13.53 14.61 6.36
C PHE A 49 -12.26 14.91 7.15
N ALA A 50 -12.34 15.75 8.18
CA ALA A 50 -11.21 16.08 9.04
C ALA A 50 -10.62 14.82 9.71
N ARG A 51 -11.48 13.94 10.23
CA ARG A 51 -11.08 12.65 10.82
C ARG A 51 -10.38 11.77 9.80
N ALA A 52 -10.95 11.60 8.60
CA ALA A 52 -10.34 10.79 7.55
C ALA A 52 -8.96 11.32 7.13
N MET A 53 -8.81 12.63 6.97
CA MET A 53 -7.54 13.29 6.61
C MET A 53 -6.48 13.18 7.71
N ALA A 54 -6.88 13.10 8.98
CA ALA A 54 -5.96 12.95 10.12
C ALA A 54 -5.56 11.49 10.36
N ASP A 55 -6.51 10.56 10.25
CA ASP A 55 -6.31 9.17 10.65
C ASP A 55 -5.68 8.32 9.55
N LEU A 56 -6.03 8.56 8.28
CA LEU A 56 -5.52 7.75 7.16
C LEU A 56 -3.98 7.76 7.05
N PRO A 57 -3.26 8.89 7.20
CA PRO A 57 -1.79 8.89 7.24
C PRO A 57 -1.20 8.00 8.34
N VAL A 58 -1.85 7.93 9.50
CA VAL A 58 -1.44 7.07 10.62
C VAL A 58 -1.68 5.60 10.26
N PHE A 59 -2.85 5.28 9.71
CA PHE A 59 -3.18 3.93 9.26
C PHE A 59 -2.19 3.42 8.20
N LEU A 60 -1.81 4.27 7.24
CA LEU A 60 -0.85 3.90 6.20
C LEU A 60 0.53 3.52 6.75
N ARG A 61 0.93 3.98 7.95
CA ARG A 61 2.21 3.57 8.57
C ARG A 61 2.26 2.11 9.01
N GLN A 62 1.15 1.38 8.97
CA GLN A 62 1.14 -0.08 9.10
C GLN A 62 1.68 -0.76 7.83
N SER A 63 1.78 -0.02 6.72
CA SER A 63 2.62 -0.37 5.59
C SER A 63 4.08 -0.03 5.89
N HIS A 64 4.98 -0.97 5.62
CA HIS A 64 6.42 -0.75 5.71
C HIS A 64 6.99 -0.25 4.38
N ALA A 65 6.13 0.27 3.49
CA ALA A 65 6.46 0.94 2.23
C ALA A 65 7.59 0.25 1.46
N GLU A 66 8.79 0.84 1.43
CA GLU A 66 9.94 0.34 0.65
C GLU A 66 10.38 -1.05 1.09
N ARG A 67 10.22 -1.41 2.37
CA ARG A 67 10.52 -2.77 2.84
C ARG A 67 9.56 -3.80 2.25
N ASP A 68 8.28 -3.46 2.17
CA ASP A 68 7.26 -4.31 1.55
C ASP A 68 7.47 -4.40 0.04
N LEU A 69 7.89 -3.31 -0.60
CA LEU A 69 8.27 -3.30 -2.01
C LEU A 69 9.48 -4.20 -2.29
N ALA A 70 10.52 -4.12 -1.44
CA ALA A 70 11.70 -4.99 -1.55
C ALA A 70 11.34 -6.46 -1.36
N ALA A 71 10.49 -6.77 -0.37
CA ALA A 71 9.99 -8.13 -0.14
C ALA A 71 9.19 -8.65 -1.35
N LEU A 72 8.34 -7.82 -1.97
CA LEU A 72 7.63 -8.18 -3.19
C LEU A 72 8.60 -8.44 -4.35
N GLY A 73 9.63 -7.61 -4.50
CA GLY A 73 10.68 -7.81 -5.50
C GLY A 73 11.39 -9.15 -5.34
N ALA A 74 11.76 -9.51 -4.11
CA ALA A 74 12.40 -10.80 -3.81
C ALA A 74 11.50 -12.01 -4.13
N LEU A 75 10.18 -11.89 -3.98
CA LEU A 75 9.22 -12.95 -4.36
C LEU A 75 9.03 -13.08 -5.88
N LEU A 76 9.33 -12.02 -6.65
CA LEU A 76 9.17 -12.00 -8.10
C LEU A 76 10.42 -12.44 -8.84
N LEU A 77 11.59 -12.25 -8.24
CA LEU A 77 12.85 -12.63 -8.85
C LEU A 77 13.06 -14.15 -8.75
N PRO A 78 13.55 -14.81 -9.81
CA PRO A 78 14.07 -16.15 -9.67
C PRO A 78 15.26 -16.17 -8.70
N PRO A 79 15.63 -17.33 -8.14
CA PRO A 79 16.85 -17.46 -7.36
C PRO A 79 18.02 -16.83 -8.13
N ALA A 80 18.77 -15.95 -7.49
CA ALA A 80 19.91 -15.33 -8.14
C ALA A 80 20.90 -16.43 -8.57
N GLU A 81 21.14 -16.56 -9.88
CA GLU A 81 22.35 -17.23 -10.35
C GLU A 81 23.53 -16.51 -9.70
N GLN A 82 24.38 -17.24 -8.97
CA GLN A 82 25.54 -16.66 -8.30
C GLN A 82 26.61 -16.39 -9.36
N PRO A 83 26.77 -15.16 -9.88
CA PRO A 83 27.60 -14.92 -11.05
C PRO A 83 29.09 -14.93 -10.71
N TRP A 84 29.43 -14.94 -9.41
CA TRP A 84 30.78 -14.78 -8.88
C TRP A 84 31.31 -16.02 -8.14
N LEU A 85 30.62 -17.17 -8.25
CA LEU A 85 31.24 -18.46 -7.96
C LEU A 85 31.91 -18.99 -9.23
N LEU A 86 33.16 -18.58 -9.44
CA LEU A 86 34.15 -19.25 -10.29
C LEU A 86 35.34 -19.65 -9.42
#